data_AF-A0A5N5ZKB4-F1
#
_entry.id   AF-A0A5N5ZKB4-F1
#
_cell.length_a   1.000
_cell.length_b   1.000
_cell.length_c   1.000
_cell.angle_alpha   90.00
_cell.angle_beta   90.00
_cell.angle_gamma   90.00
#
_symmetry.space_group_name_H-M   'P 1'
#
loop_
_entity.id
_entity.type
_entity.pdbx_description
1 polymer ?
#
loop_
_entity_poly.entity_id
_entity_poly.type
_entity_poly.pdbx_seq_one_letter_code
_entity_poly.pdbx_strand_id
1 'polypeptide(L)'
;MIRKEQRVKLKEVLGYHYTDGVLKILKEKNIKSRNGKPYGSSMIRNVFNGLNENEDIENAIIELFIRTQEDIKETEEARNRILGIT
;
A
#
# COMPACT_ATOMS: atom_id res chain seq x y z
N MET A 1 0.09 12.43 -7.38
CA MET A 1 1.05 12.70 -6.30
C MET A 1 0.40 12.57 -4.93
N ILE A 2 0.99 11.79 -4.03
CA ILE A 2 0.54 11.65 -2.63
C ILE A 2 0.88 12.92 -1.82
N ARG A 3 -0.15 13.54 -1.24
CA ARG A 3 -0.03 14.74 -0.39
C ARG A 3 0.32 14.38 1.05
N LYS A 4 0.77 15.38 1.81
CA LYS A 4 1.18 15.20 3.21
C LYS A 4 0.04 14.67 4.09
N GLU A 5 -1.20 15.17 3.96
CA GLU A 5 -2.32 14.67 4.78
C GLU A 5 -2.70 13.23 4.41
N GLN A 6 -2.65 12.88 3.12
CA GLN A 6 -2.90 11.52 2.65
C GLN A 6 -1.87 10.54 3.21
N ARG A 7 -0.60 10.95 3.26
CA ARG A 7 0.49 10.14 3.80
C ARG A 7 0.30 9.75 5.26
N VAL A 8 -0.25 10.64 6.07
CA VAL A 8 -0.53 10.36 7.49
C VAL A 8 -1.50 9.19 7.59
N LYS A 9 -2.63 9.27 6.89
CA LYS A 9 -3.65 8.20 6.85
C LYS A 9 -3.09 6.88 6.30
N LEU A 10 -2.32 6.94 5.21
CA LEU A 10 -1.70 5.76 4.64
C LEU A 10 -0.73 5.11 5.63
N LYS A 11 0.07 5.89 6.36
CA LYS A 11 1.05 5.38 7.32
C LYS A 11 0.40 4.74 8.55
N GLU A 12 -0.73 5.27 9.01
CA GLU A 12 -1.51 4.68 10.12
C GLU A 12 -1.94 3.25 9.83
N VAL A 13 -2.30 2.96 8.57
CA VAL A 13 -2.78 1.64 8.14
C VAL A 13 -1.65 0.74 7.66
N LEU A 14 -0.75 1.26 6.82
CA LEU A 14 0.28 0.47 6.15
C LEU A 14 1.56 0.26 6.97
N GLY A 15 1.77 1.06 8.02
CA GLY A 15 2.97 1.01 8.85
C GLY A 15 4.25 1.36 8.10
N TYR A 16 5.38 0.77 8.52
CA TYR A 16 6.73 1.10 8.02
C TYR A 16 7.23 0.17 6.90
N HIS A 17 6.67 -1.03 6.77
CA HIS A 17 7.10 -2.07 5.84
C HIS A 17 6.26 -2.14 4.56
N TYR A 18 5.51 -1.06 4.26
CA TYR A 18 4.60 -1.00 3.12
C TYR A 18 5.27 -1.22 1.75
N THR A 19 6.57 -0.95 1.63
CA THR A 19 7.28 -1.07 0.35
C THR A 19 7.24 -2.49 -0.21
N ASP A 20 7.25 -3.51 0.65
CA ASP A 20 7.26 -4.91 0.20
C ASP A 20 5.89 -5.31 -0.36
N GLY A 21 4.81 -4.84 0.28
CA GLY A 21 3.44 -4.99 -0.22
C GLY A 21 3.22 -4.31 -1.56
N VAL A 22 3.74 -3.09 -1.72
CA VAL A 22 3.66 -2.36 -3.00
C VAL A 22 4.43 -3.09 -4.11
N LEU A 23 5.65 -3.57 -3.81
CA LEU A 23 6.44 -4.34 -4.78
C LEU A 23 5.73 -5.62 -5.21
N LYS A 24 5.07 -6.31 -4.27
CA LYS A 24 4.28 -7.50 -4.55
C LYS A 24 3.15 -7.20 -5.53
N ILE A 25 2.37 -6.14 -5.28
CA ILE A 25 1.27 -5.72 -6.16
C ILE A 25 1.77 -5.36 -7.56
N LEU A 26 2.86 -4.57 -7.66
CA LEU A 26 3.44 -4.20 -8.95
C LEU A 26 3.91 -5.43 -9.73
N LYS A 27 4.48 -6.43 -9.05
CA LYS A 27 4.90 -7.69 -9.65
C LYS A 27 3.70 -8.53 -10.13
N GLU A 28 2.66 -8.66 -9.31
CA GLU A 28 1.41 -9.35 -9.67
C GLU A 28 0.78 -8.77 -10.93
N LYS A 29 0.83 -7.45 -11.09
CA LYS A 29 0.29 -6.74 -12.25
C LYS A 29 1.26 -6.62 -13.43
N ASN A 30 2.46 -7.21 -13.33
CA ASN A 30 3.53 -7.10 -14.31
C ASN A 30 3.88 -5.64 -14.70
N ILE A 31 3.72 -4.72 -13.75
CA ILE A 31 4.01 -3.29 -13.95
C ILE A 31 5.51 -3.07 -13.77
N LYS A 32 6.13 -2.42 -14.74
CA LYS A 32 7.57 -2.15 -14.78
C LYS A 32 7.81 -0.72 -15.22
N SER A 33 9.01 -0.20 -14.92
CA SER A 33 9.44 1.10 -15.40
C SER A 33 9.61 1.12 -16.92
N ARG A 34 9.77 2.33 -17.49
CA ARG A 34 9.88 2.56 -18.95
C ARG A 34 10.96 1.74 -19.65
N ASN A 35 12.02 1.34 -18.95
CA ASN A 35 13.10 0.51 -19.49
C ASN A 35 12.87 -1.00 -19.27
N GLY A 36 11.67 -1.39 -18.85
CA GLY A 36 11.30 -2.78 -18.58
C GLY A 36 11.83 -3.34 -17.26
N LYS A 37 12.43 -2.53 -16.39
CA LYS A 37 12.93 -2.99 -15.08
C LYS A 37 11.88 -2.82 -13.97
N PRO A 38 11.82 -3.74 -12.98
CA PRO A 38 11.00 -3.55 -11.79
C PRO A 38 11.37 -2.26 -11.04
N TYR A 39 10.38 -1.68 -10.36
CA TYR A 39 10.64 -0.57 -9.44
C TYR A 39 11.40 -1.04 -8.19
N GLY A 40 12.23 -0.16 -7.63
CA GLY A 40 12.91 -0.40 -6.36
C GLY A 40 12.22 0.31 -5.19
N SER A 41 12.44 -0.17 -3.96
CA SER A 41 11.83 0.39 -2.74
C SER A 41 12.13 1.87 -2.54
N SER A 42 13.29 2.38 -3.00
CA SER A 42 13.61 3.81 -2.94
C SER A 42 12.68 4.66 -3.80
N MET A 43 12.30 4.19 -5.00
CA MET A 43 11.36 4.90 -5.86
C MET A 43 9.98 4.95 -5.22
N ILE A 44 9.54 3.83 -4.64
CA ILE A 44 8.26 3.75 -3.92
C ILE A 44 8.24 4.73 -2.74
N ARG A 45 9.30 4.78 -1.93
CA ARG A 45 9.41 5.76 -0.84
C ARG A 45 9.38 7.20 -1.34
N ASN A 46 10.01 7.50 -2.47
CA ASN A 46 9.98 8.85 -3.04
C ASN A 46 8.56 9.24 -3.49
N VAL A 47 7.83 8.32 -4.12
CA VAL A 47 6.44 8.54 -4.52
C VAL A 47 5.51 8.70 -3.32
N PHE A 48 5.63 7.81 -2.33
CA PHE A 48 4.91 7.91 -1.05
C PHE A 48 5.17 9.24 -0.33
N ASN A 49 6.42 9.73 -0.44
CA ASN A 49 6.82 11.02 0.14
C ASN A 49 6.49 12.24 -0.73
N GLY A 50 5.81 12.06 -1.86
CA GLY A 50 5.45 13.16 -2.78
C GLY A 50 6.66 13.83 -3.42
N LEU A 51 7.82 13.15 -3.47
CA LEU A 51 9.03 13.65 -4.11
C LEU A 51 9.03 13.35 -5.61
N ASN A 52 8.39 12.25 -6.03
CA ASN A 52 8.28 11.82 -7.40
C ASN A 52 6.82 11.51 -7.75
N GLU A 53 6.42 11.81 -8.99
CA GLU A 53 5.15 11.36 -9.55
C GLU A 53 5.35 10.00 -10.23
N ASN A 54 4.47 9.06 -9.91
CA ASN A 54 4.38 7.79 -10.62
C ASN A 54 3.01 7.16 -10.34
N GLU A 55 2.11 7.28 -11.32
CA GLU A 55 0.72 6.83 -11.18
C GLU A 55 0.60 5.34 -10.87
N ASP A 56 1.43 4.50 -11.49
CA ASP A 56 1.46 3.06 -11.25
C ASP A 56 1.78 2.72 -9.78
N ILE A 57 2.79 3.38 -9.21
CA ILE A 57 3.17 3.20 -7.81
C ILE A 57 2.11 3.79 -6.88
N GLU A 58 1.55 4.95 -7.21
CA GLU A 58 0.46 5.57 -6.43
C GLU A 58 -0.74 4.63 -6.36
N ASN A 59 -1.16 4.07 -7.49
CA ASN A 59 -2.25 3.11 -7.57
C ASN A 59 -1.95 1.85 -6.75
N ALA A 60 -0.73 1.32 -6.81
CA ALA A 60 -0.32 0.18 -6.01
C ALA A 60 -0.30 0.47 -4.49
N ILE A 61 0.04 1.70 -4.07
CA ILE A 61 -0.03 2.14 -2.67
C ILE A 61 -1.49 2.18 -2.20
N ILE A 62 -2.39 2.76 -3.00
CA ILE A 62 -3.81 2.84 -2.67
C ILE A 62 -4.44 1.46 -2.61
N GLU A 63 -4.10 0.58 -3.55
CA GLU A 63 -4.58 -0.81 -3.53
C GLU A 63 -4.10 -1.57 -2.29
N LEU A 64 -2.82 -1.42 -1.89
CA LEU A 64 -2.33 -2.01 -0.65
C LEU A 64 -3.12 -1.51 0.56
N PHE A 65 -3.43 -0.22 0.60
CA PHE A 65 -4.21 0.39 1.68
C PHE A 65 -5.62 -0.20 1.77
N ILE A 66 -6.31 -0.35 0.64
CA ILE A 66 -7.65 -0.94 0.59
C ILE A 66 -7.60 -2.39 1.08
N ARG A 67 -6.70 -3.22 0.52
CA ARG A 67 -6.54 -4.63 0.93
C ARG A 67 -6.26 -4.76 2.43
N THR A 68 -5.40 -3.89 2.97
CA THR A 68 -5.04 -3.90 4.40
C THR A 68 -6.23 -3.52 5.28
N GLN A 69 -7.07 -2.57 4.87
CA GLN A 69 -8.29 -2.23 5.62
C GLN A 69 -9.30 -3.37 5.63
N GLU A 70 -9.48 -4.05 4.49
CA GLU A 70 -10.34 -5.23 4.37
C GLU A 70 -9.84 -6.36 5.29
N ASP A 71 -8.55 -6.68 5.25
CA ASP A 71 -7.93 -7.70 6.10
C ASP A 71 -8.11 -7.39 7.61
N ILE A 72 -7.93 -6.13 8.02
CA ILE A 72 -8.14 -5.69 9.41
C ILE A 72 -9.60 -5.91 9.82
N LYS A 73 -10.55 -5.47 8.98
CA LYS A 73 -11.98 -5.61 9.25
C LYS A 73 -12.38 -7.08 9.36
N GLU A 74 -11.95 -7.92 8.43
CA GLU A 74 -12.22 -9.37 8.45
C GLU A 74 -11.66 -10.02 9.71
N THR A 75 -10.45 -9.62 10.12
CA THR A 75 -9.82 -10.11 11.35
C THR A 75 -10.60 -9.70 12.59
N GLU A 76 -11.07 -8.45 12.67
CA GLU A 76 -11.89 -7.95 13.77
C GLU A 76 -13.24 -8.65 13.86
N GLU A 77 -13.92 -8.84 12.73
CA GLU A 77 -15.18 -9.58 12.66
C GLU A 77 -15.01 -11.05 13.08
N ALA A 78 -13.94 -11.71 12.60
CA ALA A 78 -13.61 -13.07 13.00
C ALA A 78 -13.31 -13.16 14.51
N ARG A 79 -12.54 -12.19 15.05
CA ARG A 79 -12.24 -12.11 16.48
C ARG A 79 -13.52 -11.95 17.32
N ASN A 80 -14.40 -11.02 16.94
CA ASN A 80 -15.63 -10.76 17.68
C ASN A 80 -16.55 -12.00 17.67
N ARG A 81 -16.64 -12.71 16.54
CA ARG A 81 -17.37 -13.98 16.43
C ARG A 81 -16.81 -15.06 17.36
N ILE A 82 -15.49 -15.22 17.42
CA ILE A 82 -14.83 -16.20 18.29
C ILE A 82 -15.03 -15.86 19.77
N LEU A 83 -15.00 -14.58 20.12
CA LEU A 83 -15.13 -14.10 21.51
C LEU A 83 -16.59 -13.90 21.96
N GLY A 84 -17.57 -14.06 21.07
CA GLY A 84 -18.98 -13.82 21.39
C GLY A 84 -19.33 -12.36 21.68
N ILE A 85 -18.58 -11.41 21.11
CA ILE A 85 -18.83 -9.97 21.24
C ILE A 85 -19.78 -9.57 20.10
N THR A 86 -21.07 -9.43 20.42
CA THR A 86 -22.12 -8.88 19.53
C THR A 86 -22.29 -7.40 19.71
#